data_AF-A0A0H3P142-F1
#
_entry.id   AF-A0A0H3P142-F1
#
_cell.length_a   1.000
_cell.length_b   1.000
_cell.length_c   1.000
_cell.angle_alpha   90.00
_cell.angle_beta   90.00
_cell.angle_gamma   90.00
#
_symmetry.space_group_name_H-M   'P 1'
#
loop_
_entity.id
_entity.type
_entity.pdbx_description
1 polymer ?
#
loop_
_entity_poly.entity_id
_entity_poly.type
_entity_poly.pdbx_seq_one_letter_code
_entity_poly.pdbx_strand_id
1 'polypeptide(L)'
;MLKLRRRSIHMKVSTLGIDLAKNVFQLHGVGCNGQTVLKKKLTRDKFLPFLMQLEPCLIGMEACASSHHFARVLRQYGHEVKLIPPQYVKPYVKTNKTDAADAEAICEAVARPNMRFVQIKTAEQQAILVLHTERNILIRERTACANSMRAILAEFGIIMPRTLSQLYKKIPEILEEYDNELSPFVRCSVARQLEHLQGVEDQITFIEQELSRWAKHNPPASGS
;
A
#
# COMPACT_ATOMS: atom_id res chain seq x y z
N MET A 1 47.05 41.07 5.55
CA MET A 1 45.97 40.43 6.32
C MET A 1 45.00 39.76 5.33
N LEU A 2 45.32 38.53 4.87
CA LEU A 2 44.49 37.81 3.90
C LEU A 2 43.28 37.20 4.62
N LYS A 3 42.07 37.62 4.25
CA LYS A 3 40.82 36.93 4.59
C LYS A 3 40.84 35.57 3.89
N LEU A 4 41.11 34.49 4.64
CA LEU A 4 40.80 33.14 4.19
C LEU A 4 39.30 33.06 3.90
N ARG A 5 38.93 33.04 2.61
CA ARG A 5 37.64 32.52 2.17
C ARG A 5 37.58 31.07 2.67
N ARG A 6 36.75 30.82 3.69
CA ARG A 6 36.29 29.46 4.02
C ARG A 6 35.68 28.89 2.75
N ARG A 7 36.41 28.01 2.06
CA ARG A 7 35.80 27.07 1.11
C ARG A 7 34.79 26.29 1.95
N SER A 8 33.48 26.47 1.68
CA SER A 8 32.48 25.53 2.17
C SER A 8 32.88 24.17 1.65
N ILE A 9 33.42 23.32 2.52
CA ILE A 9 33.54 21.89 2.26
C ILE A 9 32.10 21.44 2.06
N HIS A 10 31.69 21.19 0.81
CA HIS A 10 30.44 20.49 0.54
C HIS A 10 30.58 19.12 1.19
N MET A 11 30.12 18.98 2.42
CA MET A 11 30.16 17.70 3.11
C MET A 11 29.15 16.79 2.42
N LYS A 12 29.70 15.89 1.60
CA LYS A 12 28.97 14.91 0.81
C LYS A 12 28.12 14.03 1.73
N VAL A 13 26.83 13.93 1.42
CA VAL A 13 25.93 12.98 2.08
C VAL A 13 26.28 11.58 1.56
N SER A 14 26.73 10.69 2.44
CA SER A 14 26.98 9.29 2.09
C SER A 14 25.75 8.41 2.35
N THR A 15 24.99 8.73 3.39
CA THR A 15 23.79 8.00 3.79
C THR A 15 22.69 8.99 4.17
N LEU A 16 21.47 8.72 3.72
CA LEU A 16 20.32 9.57 3.90
C LEU A 16 19.14 8.74 4.39
N GLY A 17 18.62 9.06 5.58
CA GLY A 17 17.32 8.61 6.03
C GLY A 17 16.23 9.58 5.61
N ILE A 18 15.13 9.05 5.08
CA ILE A 18 13.97 9.84 4.68
C ILE A 18 12.73 9.28 5.35
N ASP A 19 12.06 10.13 6.13
CA ASP A 19 10.69 9.87 6.57
C ASP A 19 9.71 10.45 5.54
N LEU A 20 8.83 9.60 5.02
CA LEU A 20 7.90 9.90 3.94
C LEU A 20 6.51 10.17 4.52
N ALA A 21 6.05 11.43 4.50
CA ALA A 21 4.66 11.77 4.77
C ALA A 21 3.93 12.24 3.51
N LYS A 22 2.63 12.55 3.65
CA LYS A 22 1.76 12.92 2.52
C LYS A 22 2.29 14.14 1.74
N ASN A 23 2.60 15.22 2.48
CA ASN A 23 2.94 16.53 1.91
C ASN A 23 4.30 17.07 2.35
N VAL A 24 4.88 16.46 3.38
CA VAL A 24 6.10 16.92 4.05
C VAL A 24 7.02 15.74 4.24
N PHE A 25 8.30 15.95 3.99
CA PHE A 25 9.33 14.92 4.03
C PHE A 25 10.44 15.40 4.95
N GLN A 26 10.92 14.54 5.84
CA GLN A 26 12.07 14.83 6.69
C GLN A 26 13.27 14.04 6.19
N LEU A 27 14.38 14.75 6.03
CA LEU A 27 15.64 14.21 5.57
C LEU A 27 16.66 14.35 6.69
N HIS A 28 17.35 13.24 6.99
CA HIS A 28 18.52 13.22 7.85
C HIS A 28 19.66 12.57 7.09
N GLY A 29 20.73 13.31 6.79
CA GLY A 29 21.89 12.83 6.05
C GLY A 29 23.17 12.90 6.88
N VAL A 30 23.96 11.83 6.79
CA VAL A 30 25.28 11.73 7.40
C VAL A 30 26.37 11.61 6.34
N GLY A 31 27.56 12.12 6.66
CA GLY A 31 28.76 11.92 5.85
C GLY A 31 29.43 10.58 6.12
N CYS A 32 30.54 10.30 5.43
CA CYS A 32 31.27 9.03 5.54
C CYS A 32 31.83 8.74 6.95
N ASN A 33 32.03 9.78 7.77
CA ASN A 33 32.46 9.69 9.16
C ASN A 33 31.28 9.52 10.14
N GLY A 34 30.06 9.37 9.64
CA GLY A 34 28.83 9.26 10.45
C GLY A 34 28.36 10.58 11.07
N GLN A 35 29.03 11.70 10.83
CA GLN A 35 28.57 13.00 11.32
C GLN A 35 27.38 13.48 10.50
N THR A 36 26.39 14.09 11.16
CA THR A 36 25.26 14.69 10.47
C THR A 36 25.70 15.89 9.65
N VAL A 37 25.36 15.87 8.36
CA VAL A 37 25.70 16.93 7.39
C VAL A 37 24.44 17.55 6.76
N LEU A 38 23.28 16.89 6.92
CA LEU A 38 22.01 17.36 6.39
C LEU A 38 20.88 17.06 7.40
N LYS A 39 20.11 18.09 7.75
CA LYS A 39 18.79 17.96 8.37
C LYS A 39 17.85 18.90 7.64
N LYS A 40 16.82 18.38 6.97
CA LYS A 40 15.97 19.21 6.11
C LYS A 40 14.54 18.72 6.07
N LYS A 41 13.61 19.67 6.20
CA LYS A 41 12.19 19.48 5.94
C LYS A 41 11.87 19.98 4.53
N LEU A 42 11.22 19.15 3.72
CA LEU A 42 10.84 19.49 2.34
C LEU A 42 9.35 19.30 2.12
N THR A 43 8.76 20.16 1.29
CA THR A 43 7.42 19.97 0.76
C THR A 43 7.45 19.04 -0.45
N ARG A 44 6.30 18.47 -0.82
CA ARG A 44 6.19 17.48 -1.91
C ARG A 44 6.73 17.96 -3.25
N ASP A 45 6.46 19.21 -3.62
CA ASP A 45 6.94 19.86 -4.84
C ASP A 45 8.47 20.04 -4.86
N LYS A 46 9.09 20.21 -3.68
CA LYS A 46 10.54 20.43 -3.55
C LYS A 46 11.32 19.16 -3.29
N PHE A 47 10.66 18.07 -2.91
CA PHE A 47 11.29 16.83 -2.47
C PHE A 47 12.15 16.19 -3.56
N LEU A 48 11.54 15.85 -4.71
CA LEU A 48 12.26 15.22 -5.81
C LEU A 48 13.31 16.15 -6.45
N PRO A 49 13.01 17.42 -6.79
CA PRO A 49 14.02 18.33 -7.34
C PRO A 49 15.26 18.48 -6.46
N PHE A 50 15.09 18.46 -5.14
CA PHE A 50 16.22 18.52 -4.21
C PHE A 50 17.06 17.24 -4.24
N LEU A 51 16.42 16.05 -4.22
CA LEU A 51 17.15 14.78 -4.22
C LEU A 51 17.89 14.54 -5.54
N MET A 52 17.33 14.96 -6.67
CA MET A 52 17.98 14.86 -7.99
C MET A 52 19.27 15.69 -8.11
N GLN A 53 19.47 16.67 -7.23
CA GLN A 53 20.69 17.49 -7.17
C GLN A 53 21.75 16.90 -6.24
N LEU A 54 21.41 15.90 -5.43
CA LEU A 54 22.37 15.23 -4.57
C LEU A 54 23.20 14.23 -5.39
N GLU A 55 24.48 14.11 -5.06
CA GLU A 55 25.29 13.01 -5.56
C GLU A 55 24.69 11.65 -5.11
N PRO A 56 24.89 10.57 -5.91
CA PRO A 56 24.51 9.23 -5.52
C PRO A 56 24.98 8.86 -4.11
N CYS A 57 24.05 8.32 -3.32
CA CYS A 57 24.25 7.95 -1.91
C CYS A 57 23.30 6.82 -1.52
N LEU A 58 23.54 6.21 -0.35
CA LEU A 58 22.65 5.22 0.22
C LEU A 58 21.43 5.92 0.83
N ILE A 59 20.23 5.55 0.40
CA ILE A 59 18.97 6.11 0.89
C ILE A 59 18.17 5.02 1.61
N GLY A 60 17.88 5.26 2.88
CA GLY A 60 16.90 4.51 3.66
C GLY A 60 15.54 5.20 3.65
N MET A 61 14.48 4.43 3.44
CA MET A 61 13.10 4.90 3.63
C MET A 61 12.29 3.83 4.35
N GLU A 62 11.34 4.23 5.20
CA GLU A 62 10.37 3.29 5.74
C GLU A 62 9.44 2.78 4.62
N ALA A 63 9.10 1.49 4.67
CA ALA A 63 8.16 0.89 3.74
C ALA A 63 6.73 1.39 4.04
N CYS A 64 6.24 2.31 3.21
CA CYS A 64 4.91 2.89 3.28
C CYS A 64 4.23 2.92 1.90
N ALA A 65 3.00 3.45 1.82
CA ALA A 65 2.20 3.45 0.59
C ALA A 65 2.91 4.09 -0.63
N SER A 66 3.73 5.12 -0.42
CA SER A 66 4.44 5.82 -1.49
C SER A 66 5.90 5.39 -1.68
N SER A 67 6.44 4.54 -0.81
CA SER A 67 7.89 4.28 -0.77
C SER A 67 8.38 3.56 -2.03
N HIS A 68 7.59 2.64 -2.60
CA HIS A 68 7.94 1.94 -3.84
C HIS A 68 8.07 2.89 -5.03
N HIS A 69 7.17 3.87 -5.16
CA HIS A 69 7.25 4.88 -6.22
C HIS A 69 8.52 5.70 -6.09
N PHE A 70 8.77 6.30 -4.92
CA PHE A 70 9.96 7.11 -4.70
C PHE A 70 11.25 6.29 -4.84
N ALA A 71 11.26 5.05 -4.39
CA ALA A 71 12.43 4.18 -4.52
C ALA A 71 12.77 3.90 -5.99
N ARG A 72 11.77 3.67 -6.85
CA ARG A 72 12.01 3.52 -8.29
C ARG A 72 12.57 4.79 -8.90
N VAL A 73 11.96 5.95 -8.61
CA VAL A 73 12.44 7.24 -9.13
C VAL A 73 13.86 7.52 -8.68
N LEU A 74 14.16 7.43 -7.38
CA LEU A 74 15.49 7.73 -6.85
C LEU A 74 16.58 6.78 -7.39
N ARG A 75 16.25 5.51 -7.64
CA ARG A 75 17.18 4.57 -8.31
C ARG A 75 17.53 5.00 -9.74
N GLN A 76 16.62 5.64 -10.47
CA GLN A 76 16.91 6.16 -11.82
C GLN A 76 17.95 7.30 -11.79
N TYR A 77 18.08 7.99 -10.65
CA TYR A 77 19.11 9.02 -10.42
C TYR A 77 20.39 8.45 -9.77
N GLY A 78 20.56 7.12 -9.76
CA GLY A 78 21.78 6.46 -9.31
C GLY A 78 21.89 6.23 -7.81
N HIS A 79 20.88 6.59 -7.01
CA HIS A 79 20.91 6.31 -5.57
C HIS A 79 20.72 4.82 -5.27
N GLU A 80 21.45 4.32 -4.28
CA GLU A 80 21.19 3.00 -3.71
C GLU A 80 20.04 3.12 -2.71
N VAL A 81 18.84 2.68 -3.09
CA VAL A 81 17.66 2.81 -2.22
C VAL A 81 17.33 1.47 -1.56
N LYS A 82 17.07 1.53 -0.24
CA LYS A 82 16.64 0.42 0.60
C LYS A 82 15.37 0.78 1.39
N LEU A 83 14.39 -0.11 1.37
CA LEU A 83 13.14 0.05 2.10
C LEU A 83 13.18 -0.77 3.40
N ILE A 84 12.88 -0.15 4.53
CA ILE A 84 12.93 -0.79 5.85
C ILE A 84 11.51 -1.05 6.35
N PRO A 85 11.18 -2.28 6.80
CA PRO A 85 9.92 -2.53 7.50
C PRO A 85 9.74 -1.59 8.72
N PRO A 86 8.56 -1.00 8.94
CA PRO A 86 8.31 -0.07 10.06
C PRO A 86 8.73 -0.63 11.43
N GLN A 87 8.48 -1.92 11.65
CA GLN A 87 8.84 -2.64 12.86
C GLN A 87 10.35 -2.69 13.15
N TYR A 88 11.20 -2.53 12.13
CA TYR A 88 12.66 -2.47 12.27
C TYR A 88 13.20 -1.05 12.40
N VAL A 89 12.41 -0.03 12.08
CA VAL A 89 12.78 1.38 12.31
C VAL A 89 12.52 1.74 13.78
N LYS A 90 11.39 1.30 14.34
CA LYS A 90 10.94 1.64 15.70
C LYS A 90 12.02 1.52 16.80
N PRO A 91 12.87 0.47 16.85
CA PRO A 91 13.91 0.35 17.88
C PRO A 91 15.01 1.42 17.81
N TYR A 92 15.16 2.13 16.69
CA TYR A 92 16.17 3.16 16.48
C TYR A 92 15.68 4.58 16.83
N VAL A 93 14.40 4.74 17.19
CA VAL A 93 13.85 6.03 17.61
C VAL A 93 14.24 6.30 19.06
N LYS A 94 15.18 7.23 19.28
CA LYS A 94 15.82 7.48 20.58
C LYS A 94 14.98 8.32 21.56
N THR A 95 14.01 9.08 21.06
CA THR A 95 13.23 10.05 21.86
C THR A 95 11.74 9.96 21.51
N ASN A 96 10.94 10.96 21.91
CA ASN A 96 9.54 11.05 21.48
C ASN A 96 9.42 11.02 19.95
N LYS A 97 8.35 10.38 19.48
CA LYS A 97 8.09 10.24 18.05
C LYS A 97 7.92 11.61 17.39
N THR A 98 8.81 11.91 16.45
CA THR A 98 8.74 13.08 15.56
C THR A 98 9.27 12.66 14.20
N ASP A 99 8.73 13.23 13.12
CA ASP A 99 9.16 12.93 11.74
C ASP A 99 10.69 13.09 11.56
N ALA A 100 11.31 14.05 12.26
CA ALA A 100 12.76 14.27 12.20
C ALA A 100 13.56 13.19 12.94
N ALA A 101 13.04 12.69 14.07
CA ALA A 101 13.62 11.56 14.79
C ALA A 101 13.45 10.25 14.00
N ASP A 102 12.32 10.09 13.30
CA ASP A 102 12.06 8.95 12.43
C ASP A 102 13.03 8.95 11.25
N ALA A 103 13.29 10.10 10.60
CA ALA A 103 14.29 10.22 9.55
C ALA A 103 15.72 9.88 10.04
N GLU A 104 16.10 10.29 11.26
CA GLU A 104 17.38 9.93 11.88
C GLU A 104 17.46 8.41 12.15
N ALA A 105 16.40 7.83 12.71
CA ALA A 105 16.31 6.40 12.98
C ALA A 105 16.44 5.56 11.70
N ILE A 106 15.79 5.99 10.61
CA ILE A 106 15.91 5.36 9.29
C ILE A 106 17.34 5.46 8.75
N CYS A 107 17.98 6.63 8.90
CA CYS A 107 19.36 6.85 8.48
C CYS A 107 20.34 5.92 9.21
N GLU A 108 20.09 5.66 10.50
CA GLU A 108 20.91 4.74 11.29
C GLU A 108 20.61 3.27 10.94
N ALA A 109 19.34 2.91 10.81
CA ALA A 109 18.89 1.55 10.54
C ALA A 109 19.37 1.04 9.16
N VAL A 110 19.36 1.88 8.12
CA VAL A 110 19.74 1.48 6.75
C VAL A 110 21.21 1.06 6.64
N ALA A 111 22.07 1.59 7.50
CA ALA A 111 23.51 1.29 7.51
C ALA A 111 23.85 -0.02 8.24
N ARG A 112 22.89 -0.69 8.88
CA ARG A 112 23.14 -1.88 9.68
C ARG A 112 23.41 -3.11 8.78
N PRO A 113 24.53 -3.85 8.97
CA PRO A 113 24.92 -4.95 8.08
C PRO A 113 23.88 -6.06 7.96
N ASN A 114 23.22 -6.39 9.07
CA ASN A 114 22.26 -7.50 9.17
C ASN A 114 20.80 -7.03 9.00
N MET A 115 20.58 -5.83 8.47
CA MET A 115 19.23 -5.29 8.27
C MET A 115 18.51 -6.05 7.16
N ARG A 116 17.24 -6.38 7.41
CA ARG A 116 16.36 -6.97 6.39
C ARG A 116 15.55 -5.88 5.72
N PHE A 117 15.56 -5.88 4.39
CA PHE A 117 14.91 -4.86 3.57
C PHE A 117 13.72 -5.43 2.81
N VAL A 118 12.73 -4.58 2.55
CA VAL A 118 11.61 -4.88 1.67
C VAL A 118 12.09 -4.76 0.22
N GLN A 119 11.82 -5.79 -0.60
CA GLN A 119 12.12 -5.73 -2.02
C GLN A 119 11.33 -4.60 -2.69
N ILE A 120 12.04 -3.74 -3.43
CA ILE A 120 11.43 -2.67 -4.22
C ILE A 120 10.76 -3.32 -5.44
N LYS A 121 9.44 -3.21 -5.49
CA LYS A 121 8.63 -3.78 -6.56
C LYS A 121 8.67 -2.89 -7.81
N THR A 122 8.67 -3.52 -8.99
CA THR A 122 8.47 -2.83 -10.26
C THR A 122 7.04 -2.28 -10.36
N ALA A 123 6.78 -1.44 -11.36
CA ALA A 123 5.42 -0.92 -11.58
C ALA A 123 4.45 -2.06 -11.90
N GLU A 124 4.90 -3.04 -12.69
CA GLU A 124 4.15 -4.23 -13.10
C GLU A 124 3.85 -5.13 -11.90
N GLN A 125 4.84 -5.37 -11.04
CA GLN A 125 4.63 -6.12 -9.80
C GLN A 125 3.65 -5.42 -8.85
N GLN A 126 3.66 -4.08 -8.81
CA GLN A 126 2.64 -3.34 -8.05
C GLN A 126 1.26 -3.42 -8.69
N ALA A 127 1.15 -3.36 -10.01
CA ALA A 127 -0.13 -3.43 -10.72
C ALA A 127 -0.90 -4.72 -10.39
N ILE A 128 -0.20 -5.85 -10.29
CA ILE A 128 -0.83 -7.12 -9.91
C ILE A 128 -1.30 -7.15 -8.46
N LEU A 129 -0.59 -6.48 -7.55
CA LEU A 129 -1.07 -6.33 -6.18
C LEU A 129 -2.33 -5.46 -6.10
N VAL A 130 -2.53 -4.52 -7.03
CA VAL A 130 -3.78 -3.75 -7.13
C VAL A 130 -4.93 -4.69 -7.44
N LEU A 131 -4.79 -5.55 -8.45
CA LEU A 131 -5.83 -6.53 -8.81
C LEU A 131 -6.16 -7.49 -7.65
N HIS A 132 -5.15 -7.98 -6.93
CA HIS A 132 -5.39 -8.80 -5.72
C HIS A 132 -6.13 -8.03 -4.63
N THR A 133 -5.81 -6.75 -4.44
CA THR A 133 -6.46 -5.89 -3.45
C THR A 133 -7.92 -5.65 -3.82
N GLU A 134 -8.19 -5.32 -5.08
CA GLU A 134 -9.53 -5.13 -5.63
C GLU A 134 -10.38 -6.40 -5.46
N ARG A 135 -9.87 -7.56 -5.88
CA ARG A 135 -10.54 -8.86 -5.67
C ARG A 135 -10.89 -9.10 -4.20
N ASN A 136 -9.98 -8.79 -3.28
CA ASN A 136 -10.23 -9.00 -1.86
C ASN A 136 -11.31 -8.06 -1.30
N ILE A 137 -11.41 -6.82 -1.81
CA ILE A 137 -12.48 -5.89 -1.47
C ILE A 137 -13.82 -6.46 -1.93
N LEU A 138 -13.92 -6.84 -3.20
CA LEU A 138 -15.14 -7.38 -3.79
C LEU A 138 -15.60 -8.69 -3.11
N ILE A 139 -14.67 -9.57 -2.73
CA ILE A 139 -15.01 -10.79 -1.98
C ILE A 139 -15.65 -10.47 -0.64
N ARG A 140 -15.12 -9.48 0.09
CA ARG A 140 -15.70 -9.06 1.38
C ARG A 140 -17.08 -8.45 1.17
N GLU A 141 -17.24 -7.62 0.15
CA GLU A 141 -18.51 -7.01 -0.23
C GLU A 141 -19.56 -8.06 -0.60
N ARG A 142 -19.20 -9.04 -1.44
CA ARG A 142 -20.04 -10.19 -1.78
C ARG A 142 -20.53 -10.93 -0.54
N THR A 143 -19.63 -11.22 0.40
CA THR A 143 -20.00 -11.89 1.65
C THR A 143 -20.91 -11.02 2.51
N ALA A 144 -20.65 -9.72 2.61
CA ALA A 144 -21.49 -8.79 3.36
C ALA A 144 -22.89 -8.67 2.75
N CYS A 145 -23.00 -8.50 1.44
CA CYS A 145 -24.28 -8.41 0.71
C CYS A 145 -25.09 -9.71 0.87
N ALA A 146 -24.46 -10.86 0.68
CA ALA A 146 -25.10 -12.16 0.88
C ALA A 146 -25.62 -12.35 2.31
N ASN A 147 -24.85 -11.93 3.32
CA ASN A 147 -25.27 -12.02 4.72
C ASN A 147 -26.38 -11.02 5.07
N SER A 148 -26.36 -9.82 4.49
CA SER A 148 -27.42 -8.81 4.62
C SER A 148 -28.76 -9.36 4.12
N MET A 149 -28.81 -9.92 2.92
CA MET A 149 -30.04 -10.53 2.38
C MET A 149 -30.57 -11.67 3.26
N ARG A 150 -29.67 -12.53 3.76
CA ARG A 150 -30.08 -13.61 4.69
C ARG A 150 -30.65 -13.08 6.00
N ALA A 151 -30.04 -12.04 6.56
CA ALA A 151 -30.51 -11.42 7.79
C ALA A 151 -31.89 -10.78 7.60
N ILE A 152 -32.07 -9.99 6.54
CA ILE A 152 -33.36 -9.37 6.19
C ILE A 152 -34.44 -10.44 6.07
N LEU A 153 -34.21 -11.49 5.27
CA LEU A 153 -35.20 -12.55 5.07
C LEU A 153 -35.52 -13.31 6.37
N ALA A 154 -34.53 -13.50 7.25
CA ALA A 154 -34.74 -14.15 8.55
C ALA A 154 -35.63 -13.32 9.50
N GLU A 155 -35.61 -11.99 9.41
CA GLU A 155 -36.53 -11.13 10.19
C GLU A 155 -38.00 -11.37 9.84
N PHE A 156 -38.28 -11.85 8.63
CA PHE A 156 -39.62 -12.23 8.15
C PHE A 156 -39.84 -13.76 8.19
N GLY A 157 -39.06 -14.49 8.99
CA GLY A 157 -39.20 -15.93 9.18
C GLY A 157 -38.65 -16.81 8.05
N ILE A 158 -38.03 -16.22 7.02
CA ILE A 158 -37.53 -16.94 5.85
C ILE A 158 -36.05 -17.27 6.03
N ILE A 159 -35.76 -18.53 6.39
CA ILE A 159 -34.38 -18.98 6.63
C ILE A 159 -33.71 -19.45 5.33
N MET A 160 -32.68 -18.71 4.92
CA MET A 160 -31.95 -18.96 3.68
C MET A 160 -30.72 -19.86 3.86
N PRO A 161 -30.42 -20.76 2.91
CA PRO A 161 -29.19 -21.54 2.92
C PRO A 161 -27.91 -20.68 2.79
N ARG A 162 -26.78 -21.22 3.26
CA ARG A 162 -25.49 -20.50 3.32
C ARG A 162 -24.79 -20.28 1.97
N THR A 163 -25.16 -21.01 0.92
CA THR A 163 -24.45 -20.92 -0.37
C THR A 163 -24.99 -19.78 -1.23
N LEU A 164 -24.14 -19.19 -2.08
CA LEU A 164 -24.55 -18.12 -3.00
C LEU A 164 -25.51 -18.63 -4.08
N SER A 165 -25.24 -19.82 -4.63
CA SER A 165 -26.12 -20.48 -5.60
C SER A 165 -27.57 -20.61 -5.10
N GLN A 166 -27.77 -20.88 -3.80
CA GLN A 166 -29.11 -20.97 -3.22
C GLN A 166 -29.77 -19.60 -3.09
N LEU A 167 -29.02 -18.50 -2.93
CA LEU A 167 -29.59 -17.15 -2.94
C LEU A 167 -30.16 -16.84 -4.32
N TYR A 168 -29.38 -17.02 -5.40
CA TYR A 168 -29.86 -16.77 -6.76
C TYR A 168 -31.03 -17.64 -7.18
N LYS A 169 -31.09 -18.88 -6.66
CA LYS A 169 -32.21 -19.77 -6.97
C LYS A 169 -33.48 -19.38 -6.21
N LYS A 170 -33.40 -19.22 -4.89
CA LYS A 170 -34.58 -19.12 -4.02
C LYS A 170 -35.11 -17.70 -3.87
N ILE A 171 -34.26 -16.68 -3.95
CA ILE A 171 -34.71 -15.29 -3.75
C ILE A 171 -35.75 -14.90 -4.82
N PRO A 172 -35.55 -15.15 -6.13
CA PRO A 172 -36.59 -14.88 -7.12
C PRO A 172 -37.93 -15.55 -6.81
N GLU A 173 -37.90 -16.83 -6.42
CA GLU A 173 -39.11 -17.60 -6.02
C GLU A 173 -39.84 -16.91 -4.84
N ILE A 174 -39.10 -16.55 -3.78
CA ILE A 174 -39.65 -15.85 -2.60
C ILE A 174 -40.24 -14.49 -2.95
N LEU A 175 -39.61 -13.77 -3.89
CA LEU A 175 -40.06 -12.44 -4.31
C LEU A 175 -41.32 -12.48 -5.19
N GLU A 176 -41.64 -13.62 -5.80
CA GLU A 176 -42.87 -13.85 -6.57
C GLU A 176 -44.01 -14.42 -5.72
N GLU A 177 -43.70 -15.09 -4.61
CA GLU A 177 -44.70 -15.59 -3.67
C GLU A 177 -45.44 -14.45 -2.95
N TYR A 178 -46.77 -14.40 -3.07
CA TYR A 178 -47.61 -13.38 -2.42
C TYR A 178 -48.11 -13.78 -1.02
N ASP A 179 -47.88 -15.03 -0.59
CA ASP A 179 -48.36 -15.58 0.69
C ASP A 179 -47.37 -15.36 1.86
N ASN A 180 -46.37 -14.50 1.67
CA ASN A 180 -45.40 -14.17 2.72
C ASN A 180 -45.51 -12.70 3.18
N GLU A 181 -45.01 -12.42 4.37
CA GLU A 181 -45.11 -11.10 5.03
C GLU A 181 -44.21 -10.01 4.42
N LEU A 182 -43.55 -10.28 3.27
CA LEU A 182 -42.64 -9.33 2.65
C LEU A 182 -43.41 -8.18 2.00
N SER A 183 -43.32 -7.00 2.61
CA SER A 183 -43.81 -5.76 2.01
C SER A 183 -43.10 -5.42 0.69
N PRO A 184 -43.70 -4.60 -0.20
CA PRO A 184 -43.06 -4.16 -1.43
C PRO A 184 -41.68 -3.51 -1.21
N PHE A 185 -41.48 -2.82 -0.09
CA PHE A 185 -40.19 -2.20 0.24
C PHE A 185 -39.08 -3.23 0.45
N VAL A 186 -39.38 -4.30 1.19
CA VAL A 186 -38.43 -5.38 1.47
C VAL A 186 -38.10 -6.13 0.19
N ARG A 187 -39.14 -6.45 -0.61
CA ARG A 187 -38.97 -7.12 -1.91
C ARG A 187 -38.05 -6.33 -2.84
N CYS A 188 -38.31 -5.04 -3.02
CA CYS A 188 -37.45 -4.19 -3.84
C CYS A 188 -36.02 -4.06 -3.27
N SER A 189 -35.85 -4.05 -1.95
CA SER A 189 -34.53 -3.99 -1.31
C SER A 189 -33.71 -5.25 -1.56
N VAL A 190 -34.32 -6.43 -1.36
CA VAL A 190 -33.68 -7.72 -1.59
C VAL A 190 -33.39 -7.91 -3.08
N ALA A 191 -34.29 -7.52 -3.97
CA ALA A 191 -34.08 -7.58 -5.42
C ALA A 191 -32.84 -6.76 -5.87
N ARG A 192 -32.73 -5.50 -5.42
CA ARG A 192 -31.55 -4.66 -5.73
C ARG A 192 -30.26 -5.22 -5.15
N GLN A 193 -30.31 -5.80 -3.95
CA GLN A 193 -29.13 -6.44 -3.35
C GLN A 193 -28.70 -7.69 -4.13
N LEU A 194 -29.65 -8.47 -4.66
CA LEU A 194 -29.36 -9.62 -5.50
C LEU A 194 -28.71 -9.21 -6.84
N GLU A 195 -29.23 -8.16 -7.47
CA GLU A 195 -28.65 -7.58 -8.69
C GLU A 195 -27.23 -7.06 -8.43
N HIS A 196 -27.03 -6.33 -7.33
CA HIS A 196 -25.70 -5.87 -6.92
C HIS A 196 -24.74 -7.03 -6.66
N LEU A 197 -25.21 -8.09 -5.99
CA LEU A 197 -24.40 -9.29 -5.73
C LEU A 197 -23.92 -9.92 -7.05
N GLN A 198 -24.80 -10.02 -8.05
CA GLN A 198 -24.43 -10.52 -9.38
C GLN A 198 -23.32 -9.66 -10.01
N GLY A 199 -23.47 -8.33 -10.01
CA GLY A 199 -22.48 -7.42 -10.56
C GLY A 199 -21.11 -7.55 -9.86
N VAL A 200 -21.10 -7.74 -8.54
CA VAL A 200 -19.87 -7.99 -7.77
C VAL A 200 -19.22 -9.32 -8.17
N GLU A 201 -19.98 -10.39 -8.38
CA GLU A 201 -19.44 -11.69 -8.81
C GLU A 201 -18.88 -11.67 -10.23
N ASP A 202 -19.50 -10.92 -11.13
CA ASP A 202 -19.01 -10.72 -12.49
C ASP A 202 -17.67 -9.99 -12.49
N GLN A 203 -17.52 -8.95 -11.66
CA GLN A 203 -16.24 -8.24 -11.49
C GLN A 203 -15.16 -9.12 -10.88
N ILE A 204 -15.48 -9.92 -9.86
CA ILE A 204 -14.52 -10.88 -9.29
C ILE A 204 -14.04 -11.84 -10.37
N THR A 205 -14.96 -12.40 -11.16
CA THR A 205 -14.65 -13.32 -12.25
C THR A 205 -13.74 -12.68 -13.29
N PHE A 206 -14.02 -11.43 -13.68
CA PHE A 206 -13.19 -10.67 -14.60
C PHE A 206 -11.75 -10.52 -14.08
N ILE A 207 -11.58 -10.07 -12.84
CA ILE A 207 -10.26 -9.89 -12.22
C ILE A 207 -9.51 -11.22 -12.09
N GLU A 208 -10.20 -12.31 -11.75
CA GLU A 208 -9.59 -13.64 -11.68
C GLU A 208 -9.09 -14.13 -13.04
N GLN A 209 -9.79 -13.79 -14.13
CA GLN A 209 -9.30 -14.06 -15.49
C GLN A 209 -8.06 -13.23 -15.82
N GLU A 210 -8.01 -11.95 -15.45
CA GLU A 210 -6.83 -11.10 -15.65
C GLU A 210 -5.61 -11.62 -14.87
N LEU A 211 -5.79 -11.95 -13.59
CA LEU A 211 -4.75 -12.55 -12.76
C LEU A 211 -4.25 -13.89 -13.34
N SER A 212 -5.17 -14.73 -13.84
CA SER A 212 -4.82 -16.01 -14.47
C SER A 212 -4.04 -15.82 -15.77
N ARG A 213 -4.41 -14.82 -16.60
CA ARG A 213 -3.65 -14.47 -17.81
C ARG A 213 -2.27 -13.98 -17.45
N TRP A 214 -2.13 -13.13 -16.43
CA TRP A 214 -0.82 -12.65 -15.99
C TRP A 214 0.08 -13.78 -15.49
N ALA A 215 -0.46 -14.69 -14.66
CA ALA A 215 0.28 -15.83 -14.12
C ALA A 215 0.82 -16.77 -15.20
N LYS A 216 0.08 -16.97 -16.30
CA LYS A 216 0.53 -17.75 -17.46
C LYS A 216 1.74 -17.14 -18.18
N HIS A 217 1.84 -15.81 -18.21
CA HIS A 217 2.96 -15.11 -18.85
C HIS A 217 4.15 -14.86 -17.92
N ASN A 218 3.95 -15.02 -16.60
CA ASN A 218 4.95 -14.78 -15.57
C ASN A 218 4.97 -15.97 -14.60
N PRO A 219 5.46 -17.15 -15.04
CA PRO A 219 5.60 -18.28 -14.15
C PRO A 219 6.50 -17.87 -12.97
N PRO A 220 6.23 -18.38 -11.74
CA PRO A 220 7.09 -18.10 -10.62
C PRO A 220 8.53 -18.48 -11.00
N ALA A 221 9.47 -17.56 -10.79
CA ALA A 221 10.88 -17.87 -10.96
C ALA A 221 11.17 -19.14 -10.16
N SER A 222 11.62 -20.19 -10.85
CA SER A 222 12.04 -21.44 -10.22
C SER A 222 12.98 -21.08 -9.08
N GLY A 223 12.61 -21.45 -7.85
CA GLY A 223 13.34 -21.06 -6.65
C GLY A 223 14.83 -21.30 -6.81
N SER A 224 15.62 -20.24 -6.60
CA SER A 224 17.07 -20.29 -6.39
C SER A 224 17.35 -19.92 -4.94
#